data_AF-A0A2D0HFS9-F1
#
_entry.id   AF-A0A2D0HFS9-F1
#
_cell.length_a   1.000
_cell.length_b   1.000
_cell.length_c   1.000
_cell.angle_alpha   90.00
_cell.angle_beta   90.00
_cell.angle_gamma   90.00
#
_symmetry.space_group_name_H-M   'P 1'
#
loop_
_entity.id
_entity.type
_entity.pdbx_description
1 polymer ?
#
loop_
_entity_poly.entity_id
_entity_poly.type
_entity_poly.pdbx_seq_one_letter_code
_entity_poly.pdbx_strand_id
1 'polypeptide(L)'
;MGLYDQNQLSQDALRKLREGASHSRIAQEIAQRDYAKAQAEANKWEQEYQLALKESNQDLISQAKFQKERYQAIASRLKKLVGEQQPQVDAIKSSLKSWEQKVSEAQNEVLRSESNISEVSPTFINFEYKDIDVSIDDELQQLKALMLPPKPQEQTKAKKDSKVLLAEAIYETKKVVNSAVANQECIEKDFEKAQKETKYWNEKVQDALKNNDDDLALQAVVNKKIQNKIVLILLTQLQQQQATVALLRQNLMTLENFKKTLGNDTEF
;
A
#
# COMPACT_ATOMS: atom_id res chain seq x y z
N MET A 1 8.70 -17.91 -29.47
CA MET A 1 8.35 -17.68 -28.06
C MET A 1 6.92 -17.17 -28.03
N GLY A 2 6.01 -17.92 -27.41
CA GLY A 2 4.57 -17.82 -27.62
C GLY A 2 3.86 -16.85 -26.68
N LEU A 3 2.63 -16.47 -27.05
CA LEU A 3 1.67 -15.68 -26.25
C LEU A 3 1.52 -16.19 -24.80
N TYR A 4 1.78 -17.48 -24.58
CA TYR A 4 1.77 -18.13 -23.26
C TYR A 4 2.84 -17.58 -22.30
N ASP A 5 4.06 -17.28 -22.79
CA ASP A 5 5.14 -16.70 -21.97
C ASP A 5 4.83 -15.24 -21.57
N GLN A 6 4.18 -14.48 -22.46
CA GLN A 6 3.78 -13.09 -22.22
C GLN A 6 2.68 -12.96 -21.15
N ASN A 7 1.74 -13.91 -21.12
CA ASN A 7 0.67 -13.94 -20.13
C ASN A 7 1.21 -14.24 -18.72
N GLN A 8 2.14 -15.20 -18.63
CA GLN A 8 2.74 -15.60 -17.36
C GLN A 8 3.59 -14.46 -16.74
N LEU A 9 4.35 -13.75 -17.57
CA LEU A 9 5.15 -12.58 -17.16
C LEU A 9 4.28 -11.44 -16.60
N SER A 10 3.15 -11.16 -17.25
CA SER A 10 2.20 -10.13 -16.82
C SER A 10 1.54 -10.48 -15.48
N GLN A 11 1.26 -11.77 -15.26
CA GLN A 11 0.70 -12.29 -14.02
C GLN A 11 1.69 -12.24 -12.84
N ASP A 12 2.96 -12.59 -13.07
CA ASP A 12 3.99 -12.50 -12.02
C ASP A 12 4.29 -11.06 -11.62
N ALA A 13 4.33 -10.13 -12.59
CA ALA A 13 4.43 -8.70 -12.32
C ALA A 13 3.24 -8.19 -11.48
N LEU A 14 2.01 -8.61 -11.82
CA LEU A 14 0.81 -8.23 -11.07
C LEU A 14 0.84 -8.75 -9.63
N ARG A 15 1.32 -9.98 -9.41
CA ARG A 15 1.47 -10.57 -8.07
C ARG A 15 2.41 -9.73 -7.20
N LYS A 16 3.55 -9.32 -7.76
CA LYS A 16 4.54 -8.49 -7.05
C LYS A 16 4.01 -7.09 -6.71
N LEU A 17 3.21 -6.50 -7.60
CA LEU A 17 2.52 -5.24 -7.32
C LEU A 17 1.48 -5.39 -6.21
N ARG A 18 0.69 -6.47 -6.21
CA ARG A 18 -0.27 -6.80 -5.13
C ARG A 18 0.41 -6.97 -3.77
N GLU A 19 1.55 -7.66 -3.74
CA GLU A 19 2.36 -7.82 -2.52
C GLU A 19 2.77 -6.44 -1.97
N GLY A 20 3.34 -5.56 -2.80
CA GLY A 20 3.75 -4.21 -2.38
C GLY A 20 2.59 -3.34 -1.88
N ALA A 21 1.46 -3.36 -2.59
CA ALA A 21 0.27 -2.63 -2.19
C ALA A 21 -0.31 -3.14 -0.86
N SER A 22 -0.29 -4.46 -0.63
CA SER A 22 -0.72 -5.08 0.62
C SER A 22 0.13 -4.62 1.81
N HIS A 23 1.46 -4.65 1.68
CA HIS A 23 2.37 -4.20 2.74
C HIS A 23 2.18 -2.71 3.08
N SER A 24 2.02 -1.86 2.06
CA SER A 24 1.75 -0.44 2.24
C SER A 24 0.42 -0.20 2.97
N ARG A 25 -0.63 -0.98 2.64
CA ARG A 25 -1.92 -0.93 3.35
C ARG A 25 -1.79 -1.37 4.80
N ILE A 26 -1.07 -2.45 5.09
CA ILE A 26 -0.86 -2.95 6.46
C ILE A 26 -0.12 -1.89 7.29
N ALA A 27 0.92 -1.24 6.75
CA ALA A 27 1.63 -0.17 7.43
C ALA A 27 0.70 1.02 7.75
N GLN A 28 -0.16 1.40 6.81
CA GLN A 28 -1.18 2.44 7.02
C GLN A 28 -2.21 2.04 8.10
N GLU A 29 -2.71 0.80 8.06
CA GLU A 29 -3.65 0.27 9.05
C GLU A 29 -3.03 0.27 10.46
N ILE A 30 -1.76 -0.11 10.58
CA ILE A 30 -1.01 -0.03 11.85
C ILE A 30 -0.92 1.41 12.33
N ALA A 31 -0.55 2.36 11.47
CA ALA A 31 -0.46 3.77 11.83
C ALA A 31 -1.80 4.37 12.26
N GLN A 32 -2.90 4.04 11.55
CA GLN A 32 -4.26 4.45 11.90
C GLN A 32 -4.71 3.86 13.24
N ARG A 33 -4.45 2.56 13.47
CA ARG A 33 -4.74 1.88 14.73
C ARG A 33 -3.97 2.52 15.89
N ASP A 34 -2.69 2.77 15.70
CA ASP A 34 -1.83 3.34 16.74
C ASP A 34 -2.21 4.79 17.04
N TYR A 35 -2.64 5.56 16.02
CA TYR A 35 -3.25 6.87 16.20
C TYR A 35 -4.52 6.78 17.05
N ALA A 36 -5.45 5.90 16.68
CA ALA A 36 -6.72 5.73 17.41
C ALA A 36 -6.47 5.34 18.87
N LYS A 37 -5.52 4.43 19.13
CA LYS A 37 -5.10 4.05 20.49
C LYS A 37 -4.51 5.22 21.25
N ALA A 38 -3.58 5.97 20.65
CA ALA A 38 -2.98 7.13 21.30
C ALA A 38 -4.02 8.22 21.60
N GLN A 39 -4.98 8.44 20.70
CA GLN A 39 -6.07 9.39 20.91
C GLN A 39 -7.01 8.92 22.03
N ALA A 40 -7.35 7.63 22.09
CA ALA A 40 -8.17 7.08 23.16
C ALA A 40 -7.50 7.20 24.53
N GLU A 41 -6.20 6.89 24.62
CA GLU A 41 -5.41 7.10 25.83
C GLU A 41 -5.34 8.58 26.22
N ALA A 42 -5.12 9.48 25.26
CA ALA A 42 -5.13 10.93 25.52
C ALA A 42 -6.48 11.38 26.11
N ASN A 43 -7.59 10.91 25.55
CA ASN A 43 -8.93 11.23 26.05
C ASN A 43 -9.18 10.67 27.45
N LYS A 44 -8.72 9.43 27.72
CA LYS A 44 -8.79 8.83 29.05
C LYS A 44 -8.02 9.67 30.07
N TRP A 45 -6.78 10.03 29.76
CA TRP A 45 -5.97 10.85 30.67
C TRP A 45 -6.47 12.29 30.84
N GLU A 46 -7.17 12.84 29.84
CA GLU A 46 -7.91 14.09 30.02
C GLU A 46 -9.03 13.92 31.05
N GLN A 47 -9.82 12.84 30.99
CA GLN A 47 -10.87 12.57 31.99
C GLN A 47 -10.29 12.40 33.40
N GLU A 48 -9.23 11.62 33.54
CA GLU A 48 -8.52 11.42 34.82
C GLU A 48 -7.96 12.74 35.35
N TYR A 49 -7.42 13.60 34.48
CA TYR A 49 -6.94 14.93 34.86
C TYR A 49 -8.07 15.81 35.39
N GLN A 50 -9.22 15.82 34.73
CA GLN A 50 -10.40 16.58 35.19
C GLN A 50 -10.95 16.03 36.52
N LEU A 51 -10.89 14.72 36.74
CA LEU A 51 -11.29 14.11 38.01
C LEU A 51 -10.34 14.50 39.14
N ALA A 52 -9.03 14.37 38.92
CA ALA A 52 -8.01 14.71 39.89
C ALA A 52 -8.06 16.19 40.31
N LEU A 53 -8.40 17.09 39.37
CA LEU A 53 -8.66 18.50 39.67
C LEU A 53 -9.83 18.70 40.65
N LYS A 54 -10.92 17.93 40.50
CA LYS A 54 -12.09 18.01 41.39
C LYS A 54 -11.77 17.46 42.78
N GLU A 55 -10.99 16.38 42.84
CA GLU A 55 -10.56 15.74 44.08
C GLU A 55 -9.41 16.48 44.78
N SER A 56 -8.86 17.54 44.15
CA SER A 56 -7.71 18.32 44.64
C SER A 56 -6.47 17.47 44.96
N ASN A 57 -6.34 16.30 44.32
CA ASN A 57 -5.20 15.41 44.50
C ASN A 57 -4.03 15.81 43.60
N GLN A 58 -3.06 16.53 44.16
CA GLN A 58 -1.93 17.12 43.42
C GLN A 58 -1.05 16.08 42.69
N ASP A 59 -0.86 14.91 43.30
CA ASP A 59 -0.07 13.84 42.69
C ASP A 59 -0.77 13.27 41.46
N LEU A 60 -2.09 13.03 41.56
CA LEU A 60 -2.90 12.58 40.44
C LEU A 60 -3.03 13.64 39.34
N ILE A 61 -3.16 14.92 39.69
CA ILE A 61 -3.19 16.03 38.72
C ILE A 61 -1.91 16.02 37.89
N SER A 62 -0.75 15.94 38.55
CA SER A 62 0.56 15.95 37.91
C SER A 62 0.77 14.72 37.01
N GLN A 63 0.42 13.54 37.53
CA GLN A 63 0.52 12.28 36.77
C GLN A 63 -0.40 12.28 35.55
N ALA A 64 -1.67 12.64 35.72
CA ALA A 64 -2.65 12.63 34.64
C ALA A 64 -2.30 13.65 33.56
N LYS A 65 -1.85 14.86 33.96
CA LYS A 65 -1.35 15.88 33.03
C LYS A 65 -0.18 15.36 32.20
N PHE A 66 0.81 14.75 32.84
CA PHE A 66 1.96 14.17 32.14
C PHE A 66 1.54 13.13 31.10
N GLN A 67 0.71 12.17 31.50
CA GLN A 67 0.28 11.09 30.61
C GLN A 67 -0.54 11.63 29.44
N LYS A 68 -1.43 12.57 29.73
CA LYS A 68 -2.23 13.29 28.73
C LYS A 68 -1.36 13.98 27.69
N GLU A 69 -0.44 14.84 28.12
CA GLU A 69 0.47 15.55 27.22
C GLU A 69 1.30 14.58 26.37
N ARG A 70 1.77 13.48 26.97
CA ARG A 70 2.47 12.41 26.25
C ARG A 70 1.63 11.82 25.13
N TYR A 71 0.40 11.38 25.43
CA TYR A 71 -0.45 10.73 24.43
C TYR A 71 -0.98 11.73 23.40
N GLN A 72 -1.22 12.99 23.77
CA GLN A 72 -1.58 14.06 22.83
C GLN A 72 -0.45 14.36 21.84
N ALA A 73 0.80 14.43 22.30
CA ALA A 73 1.97 14.62 21.43
C ALA A 73 2.12 13.43 20.46
N ILE A 74 1.97 12.20 20.96
CA ILE A 74 2.02 10.99 20.13
C ILE A 74 0.87 10.99 19.10
N ALA A 75 -0.37 11.27 19.52
CA ALA A 75 -1.54 11.27 18.64
C ALA A 75 -1.44 12.35 17.56
N SER A 76 -1.01 13.56 17.90
CA SER A 76 -0.83 14.65 16.93
C SER A 76 0.18 14.30 15.85
N ARG A 77 1.27 13.64 16.24
CA ARG A 77 2.30 13.20 15.30
C ARG A 77 1.82 12.06 14.41
N LEU A 78 1.17 11.05 14.99
CA LEU A 78 0.59 9.94 14.24
C LEU A 78 -0.49 10.43 13.27
N LYS A 79 -1.30 11.43 13.66
CA LYS A 79 -2.28 12.05 12.78
C LYS A 79 -1.65 12.69 11.55
N LYS A 80 -0.55 13.43 11.74
CA LYS A 80 0.21 14.03 10.63
C LYS A 80 0.70 12.94 9.66
N LEU A 81 1.33 11.89 10.20
CA LEU A 81 1.83 10.78 9.39
C LEU A 81 0.71 10.06 8.62
N VAL A 82 -0.41 9.77 9.28
CA VAL A 82 -1.57 9.14 8.63
C VAL A 82 -2.09 10.02 7.49
N GLY A 83 -2.16 11.34 7.71
CA GLY A 83 -2.55 12.30 6.69
C GLY A 83 -1.59 12.35 5.50
N GLU A 84 -0.29 12.21 5.74
CA GLU A 84 0.75 12.19 4.70
C GLU A 84 0.78 10.85 3.93
N GLN A 85 0.52 9.72 4.60
CA GLN A 85 0.47 8.38 3.98
C GLN A 85 -0.80 8.13 3.16
N GLN A 86 -1.95 8.70 3.55
CA GLN A 86 -3.24 8.39 2.93
C GLN A 86 -3.26 8.60 1.40
N PRO A 87 -2.83 9.75 0.84
CA PRO A 87 -2.81 9.96 -0.60
C PRO A 87 -1.87 8.98 -1.33
N GLN A 88 -0.81 8.52 -0.67
CA GLN A 88 0.17 7.61 -1.25
C GLN A 88 -0.40 6.20 -1.39
N VAL A 89 -1.08 5.70 -0.36
CA VAL A 89 -1.75 4.38 -0.43
C VAL A 89 -2.88 4.42 -1.45
N ASP A 90 -3.62 5.52 -1.54
CA ASP A 90 -4.70 5.67 -2.52
C ASP A 90 -4.16 5.74 -3.97
N ALA A 91 -2.99 6.35 -4.17
CA ALA A 91 -2.29 6.31 -5.45
C ALA A 91 -1.80 4.90 -5.82
N ILE A 92 -1.30 4.13 -4.84
CA ILE A 92 -0.89 2.74 -5.03
C ILE A 92 -2.10 1.86 -5.38
N LYS A 93 -3.22 2.01 -4.67
CA LYS A 93 -4.47 1.27 -4.96
C LYS A 93 -5.00 1.59 -6.36
N SER A 94 -5.03 2.86 -6.72
CA SER A 94 -5.56 3.32 -8.01
C SER A 94 -4.70 2.82 -9.18
N SER A 95 -3.36 2.89 -9.03
CA SER A 95 -2.44 2.36 -10.03
C SER A 95 -2.57 0.84 -10.14
N LEU A 96 -2.64 0.10 -9.02
CA LEU A 96 -2.85 -1.35 -9.03
C LEU A 96 -4.15 -1.75 -9.75
N LYS A 97 -5.27 -1.08 -9.47
CA LYS A 97 -6.54 -1.37 -10.15
C LYS A 97 -6.47 -1.14 -11.66
N SER A 98 -5.80 -0.07 -12.09
CA SER A 98 -5.56 0.21 -13.51
C SER A 98 -4.73 -0.91 -14.16
N TRP A 99 -3.71 -1.42 -13.45
CA TRP A 99 -2.90 -2.56 -13.90
C TRP A 99 -3.72 -3.85 -14.00
N GLU A 100 -4.52 -4.17 -12.99
CA GLU A 100 -5.41 -5.34 -13.01
C GLU A 100 -6.37 -5.30 -14.20
N GLN A 101 -6.96 -4.13 -14.49
CA GLN A 101 -7.85 -3.94 -15.62
C GLN A 101 -7.12 -4.15 -16.96
N LYS A 102 -5.95 -3.52 -17.16
CA LYS A 102 -5.17 -3.63 -18.40
C LYS A 102 -4.68 -5.05 -18.67
N VAL A 103 -4.25 -5.77 -17.63
CA VAL A 103 -3.85 -7.19 -17.76
C VAL A 103 -5.05 -8.05 -18.13
N SER A 104 -6.22 -7.81 -17.52
CA SER A 104 -7.45 -8.56 -17.83
C SER A 104 -7.94 -8.31 -19.27
N GLU A 105 -7.87 -7.05 -19.74
CA GLU A 105 -8.21 -6.69 -21.12
C GLU A 105 -7.29 -7.38 -22.13
N ALA A 106 -5.98 -7.36 -21.89
CA ALA A 106 -5.00 -8.05 -22.73
C ALA A 106 -5.23 -9.57 -22.78
N GLN A 107 -5.57 -10.20 -21.65
CA GLN A 107 -5.89 -11.63 -21.58
C GLN A 107 -7.16 -11.99 -22.38
N ASN A 108 -8.20 -11.18 -22.27
CA ASN A 108 -9.46 -11.40 -22.99
C ASN A 108 -9.28 -11.23 -24.51
N GLU A 109 -8.40 -10.33 -24.95
CA GLU A 109 -8.05 -10.20 -26.37
C GLU A 109 -7.27 -11.40 -26.90
N VAL A 110 -6.30 -11.93 -26.13
CA VAL A 110 -5.56 -13.14 -26.51
C VAL A 110 -6.51 -14.32 -26.71
N LEU A 111 -7.40 -14.57 -25.74
CA LEU A 111 -8.41 -15.63 -25.84
C LEU A 111 -9.32 -15.46 -27.08
N ARG A 112 -9.77 -14.22 -27.35
CA ARG A 112 -10.59 -13.91 -28.55
C ARG A 112 -9.82 -14.15 -29.84
N SER A 113 -8.53 -13.79 -29.88
CA SER A 113 -7.68 -13.99 -31.05
C SER A 113 -7.36 -15.46 -31.30
N GLU A 114 -7.19 -16.27 -30.25
CA GLU A 114 -6.99 -17.73 -30.35
C GLU A 114 -8.27 -18.44 -30.84
N SER A 115 -9.46 -18.00 -30.41
CA SER A 115 -10.72 -18.54 -30.93
C SER A 115 -11.02 -18.20 -32.40
N ASN A 116 -10.37 -17.18 -32.97
CA ASN A 116 -10.48 -16.84 -34.39
C ASN A 116 -9.47 -17.59 -35.29
N ILE A 117 -8.58 -18.43 -34.74
CA ILE A 117 -7.59 -19.21 -35.51
C ILE A 117 -8.09 -20.65 -35.79
N SER A 118 -9.28 -21.01 -35.32
CA SER A 118 -9.96 -22.26 -35.72
C SER A 118 -10.98 -22.02 -36.85
N GLU A 119 -10.55 -21.42 -37.97
CA GLU A 119 -11.19 -21.73 -39.27
C GLU A 119 -10.63 -23.06 -39.75
N VAL A 120 -11.14 -24.16 -39.18
CA VAL A 120 -11.06 -25.46 -39.83
C VAL A 120 -12.03 -25.40 -41.00
N SER A 121 -11.49 -25.53 -42.21
CA SER A 121 -12.26 -25.63 -43.45
C SER A 121 -13.42 -26.63 -43.32
N PRO A 122 -14.62 -26.33 -43.85
CA PRO A 122 -15.71 -27.30 -43.88
C PRO A 122 -15.41 -28.33 -44.97
N THR A 123 -14.68 -29.39 -44.63
CA THR A 123 -14.72 -30.61 -45.45
C THR A 123 -16.06 -31.28 -45.16
N PHE A 124 -16.97 -31.16 -46.12
CA PHE A 124 -18.20 -31.93 -46.23
C PHE A 124 -17.94 -33.41 -45.94
N ILE A 125 -18.44 -33.91 -44.82
CA ILE A 125 -18.79 -35.32 -44.66
C ILE A 125 -20.29 -35.33 -44.34
N ASN A 126 -21.08 -35.73 -45.33
CA ASN A 126 -22.48 -36.09 -45.14
C ASN A 126 -22.52 -37.27 -44.18
N PHE A 127 -23.17 -37.09 -43.03
CA PHE A 127 -23.73 -38.20 -42.27
C PHE A 127 -25.23 -37.97 -42.08
N GLU A 128 -25.96 -38.92 -42.62
CA GLU A 128 -27.40 -39.06 -42.67
C GLU A 128 -27.95 -39.22 -41.25
N TYR A 129 -28.85 -38.35 -40.82
CA TYR A 129 -29.56 -38.48 -39.54
C TYR A 129 -30.66 -39.53 -39.67
N LYS A 130 -30.68 -40.49 -38.74
CA LYS A 130 -31.86 -41.29 -38.42
C LYS A 130 -32.12 -41.21 -36.92
N ASP A 131 -33.20 -40.51 -36.59
CA ASP A 131 -34.12 -40.67 -35.46
C ASP A 131 -33.55 -41.06 -34.10
N ILE A 132 -33.30 -40.08 -33.22
CA ILE A 132 -33.64 -40.17 -31.79
C ILE A 132 -34.08 -38.78 -31.31
N ASP A 133 -35.38 -38.68 -31.00
CA ASP A 133 -36.02 -37.58 -30.28
C ASP A 133 -35.78 -37.77 -28.77
N VAL A 134 -34.86 -37.00 -28.19
CA VAL A 134 -34.79 -36.78 -26.73
C VAL A 134 -34.41 -35.32 -26.47
N SER A 135 -35.42 -34.58 -26.02
CA SER A 135 -35.40 -33.29 -25.34
C SER A 135 -34.21 -33.09 -24.37
N ILE A 136 -33.23 -32.27 -24.77
CA ILE A 136 -32.38 -31.48 -23.86
C ILE A 136 -32.11 -30.12 -24.53
N ASP A 137 -33.16 -29.34 -24.78
CA ASP A 137 -33.03 -27.99 -25.36
C ASP A 137 -32.92 -26.87 -24.30
N ASP A 138 -33.19 -27.17 -23.02
CA ASP A 138 -33.20 -26.14 -21.96
C ASP A 138 -31.85 -25.95 -21.24
N GLU A 139 -30.98 -26.98 -21.17
CA GLU A 139 -29.67 -26.84 -20.52
C GLU A 139 -28.58 -26.28 -21.45
N LEU A 140 -28.73 -26.49 -22.77
CA LEU A 140 -27.85 -25.93 -23.80
C LEU A 140 -28.05 -24.42 -23.98
N GLN A 141 -29.25 -23.89 -23.67
CA GLN A 141 -29.50 -22.44 -23.71
C GLN A 141 -28.92 -21.71 -22.48
N GLN A 142 -28.85 -22.34 -21.31
CA GLN A 142 -28.25 -21.73 -20.11
C GLN A 142 -26.71 -21.63 -20.22
N LEU A 143 -26.05 -22.62 -20.83
CA LEU A 143 -24.62 -22.56 -21.14
C LEU A 143 -24.30 -21.60 -22.31
N LYS A 144 -25.25 -21.38 -23.23
CA LYS A 144 -25.12 -20.39 -24.31
C LYS A 144 -25.29 -18.94 -23.82
N ALA A 145 -26.07 -18.72 -22.76
CA ALA A 145 -26.26 -17.41 -22.14
C ALA A 145 -25.06 -16.96 -21.27
N LEU A 146 -24.29 -17.90 -20.71
CA LEU A 146 -23.02 -17.62 -20.01
C LEU A 146 -21.83 -17.34 -20.96
N MET A 147 -22.01 -17.53 -22.27
CA MET A 147 -20.99 -17.30 -23.30
C MET A 147 -21.35 -16.22 -24.33
N LEU A 148 -22.40 -15.40 -24.12
CA LEU A 148 -22.66 -14.28 -25.03
C LEU A 148 -21.96 -13.00 -24.52
N PRO A 149 -21.07 -12.39 -25.32
CA PRO A 149 -20.39 -11.15 -24.94
C PRO A 149 -21.39 -10.01 -24.74
N PRO A 150 -21.05 -8.99 -23.94
CA PRO A 150 -21.86 -7.77 -23.88
C PRO A 150 -22.00 -7.18 -25.28
N LYS A 151 -23.21 -6.67 -25.59
CA LYS A 151 -23.53 -6.03 -26.87
C LYS A 151 -22.46 -5.00 -27.28
N PRO A 152 -22.19 -4.83 -28.58
CA PRO A 152 -21.15 -3.94 -29.06
C PRO A 152 -21.52 -2.49 -28.73
N GLN A 153 -20.94 -1.95 -27.66
CA GLN A 153 -20.70 -0.51 -27.61
C GLN A 153 -19.40 -0.27 -28.35
N GLU A 154 -19.52 0.45 -29.47
CA GLU A 154 -18.40 0.99 -30.23
C GLU A 154 -17.41 1.68 -29.28
N GLN A 155 -16.24 1.06 -29.08
CA GLN A 155 -15.01 1.77 -28.78
C GLN A 155 -13.90 1.14 -29.62
N THR A 156 -13.80 1.65 -30.84
CA THR A 156 -12.52 1.71 -31.54
C THR A 156 -11.54 2.48 -30.66
N LYS A 157 -10.56 1.79 -30.03
CA LYS A 157 -9.22 2.35 -29.74
C LYS A 157 -8.30 1.33 -29.04
N ALA A 158 -7.13 1.19 -29.67
CA ALA A 158 -5.87 0.68 -29.16
C ALA A 158 -5.75 -0.84 -28.94
N LYS A 159 -5.33 -1.53 -30.01
CA LYS A 159 -4.33 -2.61 -29.90
C LYS A 159 -3.11 -2.01 -29.17
N LYS A 160 -3.12 -2.02 -27.84
CA LYS A 160 -2.02 -1.46 -27.04
C LYS A 160 -0.96 -2.55 -26.97
N ASP A 161 0.09 -2.38 -27.77
CA ASP A 161 1.25 -3.27 -27.74
C ASP A 161 1.68 -3.50 -26.28
N SER A 162 1.87 -4.75 -25.90
CA SER A 162 2.45 -5.17 -24.61
C SER A 162 3.67 -4.32 -24.19
N LYS A 163 4.47 -3.84 -25.16
CA LYS A 163 5.59 -2.92 -24.91
C LYS A 163 5.13 -1.55 -24.38
N VAL A 164 4.00 -1.03 -24.87
CA VAL A 164 3.39 0.23 -24.42
C VAL A 164 2.79 0.05 -23.02
N LEU A 165 2.11 -1.06 -22.76
CA LEU A 165 1.62 -1.39 -21.41
C LEU A 165 2.79 -1.50 -20.44
N LEU A 166 3.82 -2.29 -20.73
CA LEU A 166 4.99 -2.42 -19.86
C LEU A 166 5.70 -1.07 -19.59
N ALA A 167 5.81 -0.20 -20.60
CA ALA A 167 6.37 1.14 -20.43
C ALA A 167 5.54 2.01 -19.47
N GLU A 168 4.20 1.94 -19.58
CA GLU A 168 3.28 2.62 -18.67
C GLU A 168 3.39 2.06 -17.23
N ALA A 169 3.64 0.75 -17.08
CA ALA A 169 3.81 0.10 -15.76
C ALA A 169 5.05 0.59 -15.04
N ILE A 170 6.14 0.67 -15.79
CA ILE A 170 7.42 1.19 -15.29
C ILE A 170 7.24 2.66 -14.88
N TYR A 171 6.53 3.46 -15.67
CA TYR A 171 6.27 4.86 -15.36
C TYR A 171 5.48 5.04 -14.05
N GLU A 172 4.35 4.34 -13.92
CA GLU A 172 3.53 4.42 -12.70
C GLU A 172 4.28 3.88 -11.47
N THR A 173 5.01 2.78 -11.63
CA THR A 173 5.82 2.20 -10.54
C THR A 173 6.93 3.17 -10.11
N LYS A 174 7.57 3.89 -11.04
CA LYS A 174 8.54 4.96 -10.70
C LYS A 174 7.93 6.06 -9.86
N LYS A 175 6.73 6.52 -10.22
CA LYS A 175 6.00 7.55 -9.47
C LYS A 175 5.67 7.09 -8.05
N VAL A 176 5.24 5.84 -7.91
CA VAL A 176 4.98 5.21 -6.61
C VAL A 176 6.26 5.09 -5.77
N VAL A 177 7.35 4.60 -6.36
CA VAL A 177 8.67 4.51 -5.70
C VAL A 177 9.12 5.88 -5.20
N ASN A 178 9.05 6.92 -6.04
CA ASN A 178 9.45 8.27 -5.66
C ASN A 178 8.63 8.81 -4.49
N SER A 179 7.32 8.58 -4.50
CA SER A 179 6.43 8.99 -3.41
C SER A 179 6.76 8.26 -2.10
N ALA A 180 7.00 6.95 -2.18
CA ALA A 180 7.39 6.14 -1.03
C ALA A 180 8.76 6.54 -0.46
N VAL A 181 9.72 6.91 -1.30
CA VAL A 181 11.02 7.42 -0.88
C VAL A 181 10.88 8.77 -0.17
N ALA A 182 10.11 9.71 -0.73
CA ALA A 182 9.86 11.00 -0.08
C ALA A 182 9.20 10.85 1.31
N ASN A 183 8.30 9.89 1.46
CA ASN A 183 7.72 9.55 2.76
C ASN A 183 8.75 8.97 3.74
N GLN A 184 9.63 8.10 3.26
CA GLN A 184 10.74 7.56 4.05
C GLN A 184 11.64 8.68 4.56
N GLU A 185 12.05 9.61 3.69
CA GLU A 185 12.88 10.77 4.05
C GLU A 185 12.20 11.67 5.09
N CYS A 186 10.88 11.85 4.98
CA CYS A 186 10.12 12.59 5.98
C CYS A 186 10.20 11.91 7.36
N ILE A 187 9.96 10.60 7.43
CA ILE A 187 10.04 9.81 8.67
C ILE A 187 11.46 9.84 9.25
N GLU A 188 12.50 9.74 8.40
CA GLU A 188 13.92 9.81 8.82
C GLU A 188 14.23 11.16 9.47
N LYS A 189 13.87 12.27 8.82
CA LYS A 189 14.07 13.62 9.37
C LYS A 189 13.36 13.81 10.71
N ASP A 190 12.16 13.27 10.80
CA ASP A 190 11.34 13.27 12.00
C ASP A 190 11.98 12.45 13.13
N PHE A 191 12.52 11.28 12.81
CA PHE A 191 13.24 10.40 13.73
C PHE A 191 14.51 11.05 14.27
N GLU A 192 15.32 11.66 13.41
CA GLU A 192 16.51 12.42 13.81
C GLU A 192 16.17 13.57 14.76
N LYS A 193 15.09 14.31 14.46
CA LYS A 193 14.62 15.39 15.32
C LYS A 193 14.25 14.88 16.71
N ALA A 194 13.50 13.77 16.80
CA ALA A 194 13.11 13.18 18.08
C ALA A 194 14.34 12.66 18.88
N GLN A 195 15.35 12.13 18.20
CA GLN A 195 16.61 11.75 18.85
C GLN A 195 17.36 12.97 19.41
N LYS A 196 17.44 14.08 18.65
CA LYS A 196 18.05 15.33 19.12
C LYS A 196 17.31 15.87 20.34
N GLU A 197 15.98 15.87 20.32
CA GLU A 197 15.16 16.27 21.46
C GLU A 197 15.39 15.36 22.68
N THR A 198 15.53 14.04 22.49
CA THR A 198 15.88 13.11 23.57
C THR A 198 17.22 13.44 24.23
N LYS A 199 18.25 13.75 23.42
CA LYS A 199 19.57 14.17 23.93
C LYS A 199 19.49 15.49 24.68
N TYR A 200 18.81 16.48 24.11
CA TYR A 200 18.56 17.77 24.76
C TYR A 200 17.91 17.61 26.14
N TRP A 201 16.84 16.81 26.23
CA TRP A 201 16.17 16.59 27.51
C TRP A 201 17.04 15.79 28.48
N ASN A 202 17.90 14.90 28.00
CA ASN A 202 18.86 14.20 28.85
C ASN A 202 19.90 15.15 29.47
N GLU A 203 20.43 16.09 28.69
CA GLU A 203 21.33 17.14 29.18
C GLU A 203 20.60 18.04 30.20
N LYS A 204 19.36 18.43 29.91
CA LYS A 204 18.53 19.19 30.84
C LYS A 204 18.29 18.49 32.18
N VAL A 205 18.10 17.17 32.18
CA VAL A 205 18.03 16.40 33.43
C VAL A 205 19.35 16.52 34.21
N GLN A 206 20.49 16.36 33.55
CA GLN A 206 21.79 16.43 34.22
C GLN A 206 22.06 17.82 34.82
N ASP A 207 21.71 18.88 34.11
CA ASP A 207 21.91 20.25 34.59
C ASP A 207 20.96 20.60 35.74
N ALA A 208 19.69 20.18 35.66
CA ALA A 208 18.73 20.38 36.74
C ALA A 208 19.17 19.67 38.03
N LEU A 209 19.65 18.42 37.93
CA LEU A 209 20.17 17.66 39.08
C LEU A 209 21.41 18.33 39.70
N LYS A 210 22.32 18.91 38.91
CA LYS A 210 23.48 19.66 39.43
C LYS A 210 23.07 20.90 40.21
N ASN A 211 21.98 21.54 39.79
CA ASN A 211 21.48 22.78 40.39
C ASN A 211 20.49 22.53 41.54
N ASN A 212 20.21 21.26 41.88
CA ASN A 212 19.15 20.86 42.82
C ASN A 212 17.78 21.48 42.47
N ASP A 213 17.49 21.59 41.18
CA ASP A 213 16.20 22.06 40.65
C ASP A 213 15.30 20.85 40.35
N ASP A 214 14.62 20.36 41.38
CA ASP A 214 13.83 19.13 41.33
C ASP A 214 12.63 19.25 40.36
N ASP A 215 12.02 20.42 40.26
CA ASP A 215 10.89 20.68 39.36
C ASP A 215 11.33 20.61 37.90
N LEU A 216 12.46 21.26 37.56
CA LEU A 216 13.03 21.18 36.21
C LEU A 216 13.51 19.77 35.88
N ALA A 217 14.10 19.06 36.85
CA ALA A 217 14.55 17.68 36.68
C ALA A 217 13.35 16.77 36.35
N LEU A 218 12.24 16.91 37.07
CA LEU A 218 11.01 16.16 36.83
C LEU A 218 10.45 16.45 35.43
N GLN A 219 10.33 17.73 35.06
CA GLN A 219 9.84 18.14 33.74
C GLN A 219 10.73 17.60 32.61
N ALA A 220 12.05 17.65 32.78
CA ALA A 220 13.00 17.16 31.79
C ALA A 220 12.95 15.63 31.64
N VAL A 221 12.83 14.87 32.74
CA VAL A 221 12.63 13.42 32.70
C VAL A 221 11.33 13.06 31.98
N VAL A 222 10.26 13.78 32.29
CA VAL A 222 8.95 13.68 31.64
C VAL A 222 9.11 13.83 30.13
N ASN A 223 9.67 14.95 29.66
CA ASN A 223 9.82 15.21 28.24
C ASN A 223 10.74 14.21 27.54
N LYS A 224 11.85 13.82 28.18
CA LYS A 224 12.74 12.76 27.68
C LYS A 224 11.97 11.45 27.47
N LYS A 225 11.09 11.06 28.39
CA LYS A 225 10.29 9.83 28.28
C LYS A 225 9.27 9.90 27.14
N ILE A 226 8.66 11.07 26.92
CA ILE A 226 7.78 11.33 25.76
C ILE A 226 8.56 11.13 24.47
N GLN A 227 9.73 11.78 24.34
CA GLN A 227 10.54 11.72 23.14
C GLN A 227 11.08 10.31 22.85
N ASN A 228 11.54 9.58 23.87
CA ASN A 228 11.93 8.19 23.73
C ASN A 228 10.80 7.32 23.15
N LYS A 229 9.56 7.53 23.60
CA LYS A 229 8.42 6.77 23.06
C LYS A 229 8.15 7.11 21.60
N ILE A 230 8.29 8.39 21.23
CA ILE A 230 8.18 8.85 19.84
C ILE A 230 9.28 8.24 18.97
N VAL A 231 10.53 8.21 19.44
CA VAL A 231 11.67 7.58 18.74
C VAL A 231 11.38 6.10 18.42
N LEU A 232 10.85 5.33 19.38
CA LEU A 232 10.52 3.92 19.15
C LEU A 232 9.41 3.72 18.10
N ILE A 233 8.40 4.59 18.10
CA ILE A 233 7.30 4.56 17.11
C ILE A 233 7.87 4.86 15.72
N LEU A 234 8.66 5.92 15.59
CA LEU A 234 9.26 6.33 14.31
C LEU A 234 10.25 5.29 13.79
N LEU A 235 11.04 4.64 14.66
CA LEU A 235 11.92 3.54 14.27
C LEU A 235 11.14 2.38 13.64
N THR A 236 10.03 1.99 14.27
CA THR A 236 9.16 0.92 13.77
C THR A 236 8.57 1.29 12.40
N GLN A 237 8.10 2.52 12.25
CA GLN A 237 7.56 3.03 10.99
C GLN A 237 8.62 3.12 9.89
N LEU A 238 9.82 3.57 10.24
CA LEU A 238 10.94 3.65 9.31
C LEU A 238 11.32 2.27 8.77
N GLN A 239 11.41 1.27 9.63
CA GLN A 239 11.70 -0.12 9.21
C GLN A 239 10.64 -0.66 8.24
N GLN A 240 9.35 -0.41 8.51
CA GLN A 240 8.26 -0.82 7.62
C GLN A 240 8.30 -0.08 6.27
N GLN A 241 8.59 1.23 6.29
CA GLN A 241 8.71 2.03 5.08
C GLN A 241 9.92 1.60 4.24
N GLN A 242 11.06 1.30 4.87
CA GLN A 242 12.25 0.78 4.20
C GLN A 242 11.97 -0.56 3.50
N ALA A 243 11.25 -1.47 4.16
CA ALA A 243 10.84 -2.74 3.54
C ALA A 243 9.92 -2.49 2.32
N THR A 244 8.99 -1.55 2.44
CA THR A 244 8.08 -1.16 1.34
C THR A 244 8.86 -0.57 0.15
N VAL A 245 9.78 0.36 0.41
CA VAL A 245 10.63 0.98 -0.64
C VAL A 245 11.53 -0.06 -1.29
N ALA A 246 12.13 -0.97 -0.53
CA ALA A 246 12.96 -2.05 -1.06
C ALA A 246 12.17 -2.95 -2.03
N LEU A 247 10.97 -3.36 -1.63
CA LEU A 247 10.08 -4.17 -2.48
C LEU A 247 9.65 -3.42 -3.74
N LEU A 248 9.24 -2.16 -3.63
CA LEU A 248 8.86 -1.35 -4.79
C LEU A 248 10.02 -1.14 -5.77
N ARG A 249 11.24 -0.93 -5.25
CA ARG A 249 12.46 -0.85 -6.07
C ARG A 249 12.79 -2.17 -6.76
N GLN A 250 12.65 -3.29 -6.05
CA GLN A 250 12.81 -4.62 -6.63
C GLN A 250 11.80 -4.85 -7.76
N ASN A 251 10.52 -4.52 -7.53
CA ASN A 251 9.47 -4.63 -8.54
C ASN A 251 9.78 -3.78 -9.78
N LEU A 252 10.21 -2.53 -9.58
CA LEU A 252 10.63 -1.67 -10.67
C LEU A 252 11.79 -2.27 -11.47
N MET A 253 12.82 -2.79 -10.79
CA MET A 253 13.96 -3.44 -11.44
C MET A 253 13.52 -4.65 -12.26
N THR A 254 12.63 -5.48 -11.73
CA THR A 254 12.06 -6.63 -12.45
C THR A 254 11.32 -6.19 -13.71
N LEU A 255 10.46 -5.17 -13.63
CA LEU A 255 9.76 -4.62 -14.80
C LEU A 255 10.72 -4.04 -15.85
N GLU A 256 11.76 -3.33 -15.40
CA GLU A 256 12.78 -2.79 -16.30
C GLU A 256 13.61 -3.88 -16.98
N ASN A 257 13.92 -4.98 -16.28
CA ASN A 257 14.60 -6.14 -16.87
C ASN A 257 13.71 -6.84 -17.89
N PHE A 258 12.42 -7.02 -17.61
CA PHE A 258 11.47 -7.57 -18.59
C PHE A 258 11.37 -6.70 -19.85
N LYS A 259 11.44 -5.37 -19.71
CA LYS A 259 11.44 -4.48 -20.88
C LYS A 259 12.69 -4.68 -21.75
N LYS A 260 13.85 -4.95 -21.14
CA LYS A 260 15.11 -5.19 -21.88
C LYS A 260 15.08 -6.50 -22.65
N THR A 261 14.58 -7.59 -22.06
CA THR A 261 14.49 -8.89 -22.76
C THR A 261 13.59 -8.79 -23.99
N LEU A 262 12.45 -8.10 -23.87
CA LEU A 262 11.54 -7.80 -25.01
C LEU A 262 12.15 -6.91 -26.11
N GLY A 263 13.21 -6.16 -25.80
CA GLY A 263 13.93 -5.35 -26.79
C GLY A 263 14.94 -6.14 -27.60
N ASN A 264 15.62 -7.10 -26.95
CA ASN A 264 16.68 -7.91 -27.54
C ASN A 264 16.15 -9.04 -28.45
N ASP A 265 14.92 -9.50 -28.25
CA ASP A 265 14.29 -10.55 -29.09
C ASP A 265 13.89 -10.07 -30.51
N THR A 266 14.27 -8.85 -30.92
CA THR A 266 13.95 -8.26 -32.23
C THR A 266 15.11 -8.23 -33.22
N GLU A 267 16.29 -8.78 -32.86
CA GLU A 267 17.46 -8.90 -33.75
C GLU A 267 17.76 -10.36 -34.12
N PHE A 268 16.87 -11.04 -34.85
CA PHE A 268 17.20 -12.24 -35.65
C PHE A 268 16.27 -12.37 -36.84
#